data_AF-A0A066RTE2-F1
#
_entry.id   AF-A0A066RTE2-F1
#
_cell.length_a   1.000
_cell.length_b   1.000
_cell.length_c   1.000
_cell.angle_alpha   90.00
_cell.angle_beta   90.00
_cell.angle_gamma   90.00
#
_symmetry.space_group_name_H-M   'P 1'
#
loop_
_entity.id
_entity.type
_entity.pdbx_description
1 polymer ?
#
loop_
_entity_poly.entity_id
_entity_poly.type
_entity_poly.pdbx_seq_one_letter_code
_entity_poly.pdbx_strand_id
1 'polypeptide(L)'
;MKNSQDKTDRSLFEELDAQIREETGKHVVTYKKETVAQIVLNYLQESGYSRIEVVEVVNDFVEHFKSALLDGSTIVISKHGRLVPRLKAGGRPVRDLSRNTQIKMKTTATVTFSKTKKATGGKVTIRGLAQSFMAQYDSDHRKQVLAGYIASTFFACITRTKSENHRMEVRGLGVFRSQKIKARVGRNPKTGEQTNILEATYPRFRISKPFRDELAAALSRQK
;
A
#
# COMPACT_ATOMS: atom_id res chain seq x y z
N MET A 1 12.67 3.14 -26.14
CA MET A 1 12.63 1.87 -25.37
C MET A 1 11.59 1.86 -24.24
N LYS A 2 11.42 2.92 -23.42
CA LYS A 2 10.37 2.95 -22.36
C LYS A 2 8.92 2.82 -22.84
N ASN A 3 8.59 3.32 -24.04
CA ASN A 3 7.21 3.33 -24.56
C ASN A 3 6.65 1.96 -24.98
N SER A 4 7.50 0.94 -25.20
CA SER A 4 7.01 -0.39 -25.62
C SER A 4 6.63 -1.25 -24.40
N GLN A 5 7.43 -1.20 -23.33
CA GLN A 5 7.15 -1.91 -22.07
C GLN A 5 5.94 -1.34 -21.32
N ASP A 6 5.76 -0.01 -21.30
CA ASP A 6 4.58 0.62 -20.66
C ASP A 6 3.25 0.24 -21.36
N LYS A 7 3.29 -0.07 -22.67
CA LYS A 7 2.10 -0.52 -23.43
C LYS A 7 1.76 -1.98 -23.11
N THR A 8 2.75 -2.87 -23.06
CA THR A 8 2.54 -4.28 -22.67
C THR A 8 2.07 -4.40 -21.23
N ASP A 9 2.64 -3.63 -20.31
CA ASP A 9 2.23 -3.64 -18.90
C ASP A 9 0.77 -3.22 -18.76
N ARG A 10 0.35 -2.19 -19.50
CA ARG A 10 -1.03 -1.71 -19.46
C ARG A 10 -2.04 -2.74 -20.00
N SER A 11 -1.70 -3.44 -21.08
CA SER A 11 -2.53 -4.52 -21.66
C SER A 11 -2.75 -5.66 -20.66
N LEU A 12 -1.66 -6.14 -20.04
CA LEU A 12 -1.72 -7.27 -19.09
C LEU A 12 -2.60 -6.97 -17.87
N PHE A 13 -2.51 -5.75 -17.34
CA PHE A 13 -3.39 -5.35 -16.25
C PHE A 13 -4.85 -5.19 -16.70
N GLU A 14 -5.12 -4.74 -17.93
CA GLU A 14 -6.49 -4.58 -18.44
C GLU A 14 -7.15 -5.94 -18.69
N GLU A 15 -6.41 -6.91 -19.24
CA GLU A 15 -6.83 -8.30 -19.42
C GLU A 15 -7.14 -8.97 -18.07
N LEU A 16 -6.23 -8.84 -17.10
CA LEU A 16 -6.45 -9.39 -15.77
C LEU A 16 -7.61 -8.71 -15.03
N ASP A 17 -7.76 -7.40 -15.18
CA ASP A 17 -8.90 -6.68 -14.61
C ASP A 17 -10.22 -7.20 -15.19
N ALA A 18 -10.26 -7.56 -16.48
CA ALA A 18 -11.44 -8.16 -17.12
C ALA A 18 -11.72 -9.56 -16.55
N GLN A 19 -10.70 -10.42 -16.45
CA GLN A 19 -10.82 -11.75 -15.83
C GLN A 19 -11.35 -11.67 -14.39
N ILE A 20 -10.80 -10.78 -13.56
CA ILE A 20 -11.25 -10.63 -12.17
C ILE A 20 -12.71 -10.16 -12.10
N ARG A 21 -13.14 -9.29 -13.01
CA ARG A 21 -14.54 -8.82 -13.04
C ARG A 21 -15.50 -9.96 -13.44
N GLU A 22 -15.11 -10.78 -14.40
CA GLU A 22 -15.87 -11.94 -14.84
C GLU A 22 -15.98 -12.98 -13.71
N GLU A 23 -14.85 -13.34 -13.10
CA GLU A 23 -14.81 -14.32 -12.00
C GLU A 23 -15.60 -13.88 -10.76
N THR A 24 -15.53 -12.60 -10.40
CA THR A 24 -16.15 -12.11 -9.15
C THR A 24 -17.57 -11.58 -9.34
N GLY A 25 -17.99 -11.31 -10.58
CA GLY A 25 -19.24 -10.61 -10.90
C GLY A 25 -19.32 -9.18 -10.33
N LYS A 26 -18.19 -8.61 -9.88
CA LYS A 26 -18.13 -7.30 -9.22
C LYS A 26 -17.48 -6.28 -10.13
N HIS A 27 -18.01 -5.06 -10.10
CA HIS A 27 -17.41 -3.92 -10.80
C HIS A 27 -16.03 -3.51 -10.23
N VAL A 28 -15.80 -3.75 -8.93
CA VAL A 28 -14.56 -3.40 -8.24
C VAL A 28 -13.55 -4.54 -8.34
N VAL A 29 -12.42 -4.27 -8.99
CA VAL A 29 -11.28 -5.19 -9.07
C VAL A 29 -10.50 -5.17 -7.77
N THR A 30 -10.28 -6.34 -7.17
CA THR A 30 -9.50 -6.48 -5.93
C THR A 30 -8.21 -7.26 -6.17
N TYR A 31 -7.07 -6.56 -6.14
CA TYR A 31 -5.75 -7.18 -6.20
C TYR A 31 -5.40 -7.83 -4.86
N LYS A 32 -5.12 -9.12 -4.89
CA LYS A 32 -4.59 -9.90 -3.75
C LYS A 32 -3.13 -10.28 -4.01
N LYS A 33 -2.49 -10.96 -3.05
CA LYS A 33 -1.11 -11.46 -3.21
C LYS A 33 -1.00 -12.43 -4.39
N GLU A 34 -2.01 -13.28 -4.55
CA GLU A 34 -2.10 -14.26 -5.64
C GLU A 34 -2.25 -13.58 -6.99
N THR A 35 -2.98 -12.46 -7.05
CA THR A 35 -3.14 -11.65 -8.25
C THR A 35 -1.82 -11.01 -8.67
N VAL A 36 -1.03 -10.51 -7.71
CA VAL A 36 0.32 -9.98 -7.98
C VAL A 36 1.23 -11.07 -8.53
N ALA A 37 1.21 -12.26 -7.93
CA ALA A 37 1.98 -13.40 -8.42
C ALA A 37 1.57 -13.79 -9.84
N GLN A 38 0.26 -13.78 -10.16
CA GLN A 38 -0.23 -14.08 -11.50
C GLN A 38 0.26 -13.06 -12.54
N ILE A 39 0.25 -11.76 -12.22
CA ILE A 39 0.78 -10.72 -13.11
C ILE A 39 2.25 -10.96 -13.41
N VAL A 40 3.03 -11.28 -12.37
CA VAL A 40 4.47 -11.54 -12.51
C VAL A 40 4.73 -12.80 -13.34
N LEU A 41 3.98 -13.88 -13.12
CA LEU A 41 4.07 -15.10 -13.93
C LEU A 41 3.73 -14.84 -15.40
N ASN A 42 2.69 -14.03 -15.67
CA ASN A 42 2.32 -13.66 -17.03
C ASN A 42 3.41 -12.80 -17.71
N TYR A 43 4.15 -12.01 -16.95
CA TYR A 43 5.30 -11.26 -17.47
C TYR A 43 6.51 -12.16 -17.73
N LEU A 44 6.69 -13.19 -16.90
CA LEU A 44 7.85 -14.08 -16.88
C LEU A 44 7.55 -15.47 -17.48
N GLN A 45 6.67 -15.53 -18.49
CA GLN A 45 6.21 -16.80 -19.09
C GLN A 45 7.35 -17.72 -19.53
N GLU A 46 8.45 -17.16 -20.04
CA GLU A 46 9.61 -17.92 -20.53
C GLU A 46 10.60 -18.30 -19.42
N SER A 47 10.42 -17.80 -18.20
CA SER A 47 11.42 -17.89 -17.13
C SER A 47 11.34 -19.18 -16.33
N GLY A 48 10.31 -20.01 -16.51
CA GLY A 48 10.14 -21.30 -15.84
C GLY A 48 9.98 -21.24 -14.31
N TYR A 49 9.44 -20.14 -13.76
CA TYR A 49 9.15 -20.04 -12.32
C TYR A 49 7.86 -20.79 -11.97
N SER A 50 7.89 -21.51 -10.85
CA SER A 50 6.67 -22.10 -10.30
C SER A 50 5.79 -21.03 -9.64
N ARG A 51 4.47 -21.20 -9.70
CA ARG A 51 3.53 -20.33 -8.98
C ARG A 51 3.82 -20.27 -7.48
N ILE A 52 4.26 -21.38 -6.89
CA ILE A 52 4.58 -21.47 -5.45
C ILE A 52 5.75 -20.54 -5.13
N GLU A 53 6.82 -20.64 -5.90
CA GLU A 53 8.03 -19.83 -5.74
C GLU A 53 7.73 -18.32 -5.86
N VAL A 54 6.93 -17.91 -6.83
CA VAL A 54 6.55 -16.49 -6.98
C VAL A 54 5.72 -16.01 -5.78
N VAL A 55 4.78 -16.83 -5.29
CA VAL A 55 3.96 -16.48 -4.12
C VAL A 55 4.81 -16.35 -2.85
N GLU A 56 5.83 -17.20 -2.68
CA GLU A 56 6.79 -17.09 -1.58
C GLU A 56 7.52 -15.75 -1.63
N VAL A 57 8.13 -15.38 -2.77
CA VAL A 57 8.84 -14.10 -2.90
C VAL A 57 7.88 -12.90 -2.76
N VAL A 58 6.61 -13.03 -3.16
CA VAL A 58 5.58 -12.00 -2.88
C VAL A 58 5.32 -11.86 -1.38
N ASN A 59 5.29 -12.97 -0.63
CA ASN A 59 5.13 -12.91 0.83
C ASN A 59 6.35 -12.28 1.50
N ASP A 60 7.55 -12.64 1.08
CA ASP A 60 8.80 -12.05 1.56
C ASP A 60 8.83 -10.54 1.30
N PHE A 61 8.38 -10.10 0.11
CA PHE A 61 8.26 -8.68 -0.19
C PHE A 61 7.27 -7.96 0.73
N VAL A 62 6.14 -8.59 1.05
CA VAL A 62 5.16 -8.01 1.97
C VAL A 62 5.73 -7.87 3.38
N GLU A 63 6.51 -8.84 3.84
CA GLU A 63 7.19 -8.76 5.14
C GLU A 63 8.32 -7.71 5.14
N HIS A 64 9.10 -7.59 4.05
CA HIS A 64 10.07 -6.51 3.88
C HIS A 64 9.42 -5.12 3.81
N PHE A 65 8.25 -5.03 3.20
CA PHE A 65 7.47 -3.80 3.19
C PHE A 65 6.96 -3.44 4.60
N LYS A 66 6.55 -4.45 5.38
CA LYS A 66 6.14 -4.26 6.79
C LYS A 66 7.32 -3.84 7.65
N SER A 67 8.49 -4.48 7.53
CA SER A 67 9.68 -4.15 8.33
C SER A 67 10.07 -2.68 8.16
N ALA A 68 10.09 -2.17 6.93
CA ALA A 68 10.35 -0.75 6.66
C ALA A 68 9.37 0.19 7.40
N LEU A 69 8.11 -0.19 7.54
CA LEU A 69 7.12 0.60 8.30
C LEU A 69 7.27 0.42 9.82
N LEU A 70 7.66 -0.77 10.29
CA LEU A 70 7.92 -1.06 11.71
C LEU A 70 9.12 -0.28 12.23
N ASP A 71 10.13 -0.07 11.39
CA ASP A 71 11.29 0.78 11.68
C ASP A 71 10.94 2.29 11.76
N GLY A 72 9.66 2.63 11.59
CA GLY A 72 9.20 4.02 11.58
C GLY A 72 9.54 4.78 10.28
N SER A 73 10.08 4.09 9.27
CA SER A 73 10.40 4.73 8.00
C SER A 73 9.13 5.08 7.21
N THR A 74 9.21 6.21 6.52
CA THR A 74 8.17 6.70 5.62
C THR A 74 8.44 6.21 4.21
N ILE A 75 7.52 5.39 3.68
CA ILE A 75 7.60 4.90 2.30
C ILE A 75 7.03 5.97 1.36
N VAL A 76 7.85 6.43 0.41
CA VAL A 76 7.49 7.48 -0.54
C VAL A 76 7.16 6.88 -1.90
N ILE A 77 5.89 7.02 -2.29
CA ILE A 77 5.37 6.60 -3.59
C ILE A 77 5.25 7.84 -4.47
N SER A 78 6.21 7.99 -5.38
CA SER A 78 6.34 9.19 -6.23
C SER A 78 5.01 9.52 -6.93
N LYS A 79 4.64 10.81 -6.96
CA LYS A 79 3.38 11.38 -7.51
C LYS A 79 2.07 10.92 -6.85
N HIS A 80 2.08 9.87 -6.02
CA HIS A 80 0.87 9.28 -5.43
C HIS A 80 0.71 9.64 -3.96
N GLY A 81 1.77 9.58 -3.17
CA GLY A 81 1.74 9.95 -1.74
C GLY A 81 2.85 9.30 -0.92
N ARG A 82 2.71 9.40 0.40
CA ARG A 82 3.64 8.81 1.38
C ARG A 82 2.84 7.99 2.38
N LEU A 83 3.35 6.82 2.74
CA LEU A 83 2.87 6.03 3.87
C LEU A 83 3.67 6.43 5.10
N VAL A 84 3.01 7.09 6.04
CA VAL A 84 3.64 7.64 7.23
C VAL A 84 3.16 6.86 8.46
N PRO A 85 4.00 6.01 9.06
CA PRO A 85 3.71 5.38 10.35
C PRO A 85 3.75 6.42 11.47
N ARG A 86 2.82 6.34 12.42
CA ARG A 86 2.76 7.20 13.60
C ARG A 86 2.19 6.47 14.80
N LEU A 87 2.88 6.60 15.93
CA LEU A 87 2.36 6.22 17.23
C LEU A 87 1.29 7.22 17.69
N LYS A 88 0.20 6.69 18.22
CA LYS A 88 -0.89 7.42 18.86
C LYS A 88 -0.88 7.02 20.33
N ALA A 89 -0.39 7.93 21.17
CA ALA A 89 -0.42 7.74 22.62
C ALA A 89 -1.87 7.54 23.08
N GLY A 90 -2.05 6.56 23.97
CA GLY A 90 -3.32 6.28 24.62
C GLY A 90 -3.70 7.33 25.67
N GLY A 91 -4.63 6.96 26.54
CA GLY A 91 -5.05 7.76 27.70
C GLY A 91 -6.24 8.68 27.45
N ARG A 92 -6.64 8.90 26.20
CA ARG A 92 -7.87 9.64 25.88
C ARG A 92 -9.09 8.87 26.41
N PRO A 93 -10.03 9.53 27.10
CA PRO A 93 -11.25 8.88 27.53
C PRO A 93 -12.12 8.53 26.32
N VAL A 94 -12.60 7.29 26.26
CA VAL A 94 -13.49 6.75 25.23
C VAL A 94 -14.62 6.02 25.95
N ARG A 95 -15.78 5.92 25.31
CA ARG A 95 -16.94 5.21 25.86
C ARG A 95 -17.04 3.83 25.24
N ASP A 96 -17.22 2.80 26.06
CA ASP A 96 -17.71 1.49 25.59
C ASP A 96 -19.18 1.65 25.23
N LEU A 97 -19.50 1.57 23.94
CA LEU A 97 -20.87 1.69 23.44
C LEU A 97 -21.78 0.58 23.97
N SER A 98 -21.24 -0.59 24.33
CA SER A 98 -22.02 -1.73 24.82
C SER A 98 -22.36 -1.62 26.30
N ARG A 99 -21.39 -1.19 27.13
CA ARG A 99 -21.54 -1.13 28.60
C ARG A 99 -21.84 0.27 29.12
N ASN A 100 -21.82 1.27 28.25
CA ASN A 100 -21.94 2.67 28.64
C ASN A 100 -20.90 3.12 29.70
N THR A 101 -19.73 2.48 29.73
CA THR A 101 -18.66 2.80 30.69
C THR A 101 -17.54 3.59 30.02
N GLN A 102 -16.85 4.41 30.80
CA GLN A 102 -15.67 5.14 30.35
C GLN A 102 -14.43 4.24 30.43
N ILE A 103 -13.69 4.15 29.32
CA ILE A 103 -12.46 3.38 29.17
C ILE A 103 -11.37 4.30 28.63
N LYS A 104 -10.12 4.12 29.07
CA LYS A 104 -8.97 4.82 28.47
C LYS A 104 -8.59 4.17 27.14
N MET A 105 -8.45 4.97 26.10
CA MET A 105 -7.93 4.52 24.81
C MET A 105 -6.55 3.91 24.99
N LYS A 106 -6.34 2.68 24.50
CA LYS A 106 -5.02 2.06 24.49
C LYS A 106 -4.10 2.79 23.52
N THR A 107 -2.80 2.77 23.80
CA THR A 107 -1.79 3.21 22.82
C THR A 107 -1.92 2.37 21.55
N THR A 108 -1.91 3.03 20.40
CA THR A 108 -2.07 2.37 19.10
C THR A 108 -1.17 3.03 18.07
N ALA A 109 -1.10 2.48 16.87
CA ALA A 109 -0.39 3.09 15.74
C ALA A 109 -1.31 3.29 14.54
N THR A 110 -0.90 4.18 13.66
CA THR A 110 -1.60 4.46 12.41
C THR A 110 -0.59 4.59 11.28
N VAL A 111 -0.91 4.06 10.11
CA VAL A 111 -0.18 4.34 8.87
C VAL A 111 -1.08 5.20 8.00
N THR A 112 -0.68 6.46 7.78
CA THR A 112 -1.46 7.41 6.98
C THR A 112 -0.89 7.52 5.58
N PHE A 113 -1.74 7.38 4.56
CA PHE A 113 -1.41 7.72 3.18
C PHE A 113 -1.63 9.23 2.96
N SER A 114 -0.58 10.01 2.70
CA SER A 114 -0.70 11.47 2.54
C SER A 114 0.28 12.05 1.52
N LYS A 115 -0.18 13.06 0.78
CA LYS A 115 0.68 13.82 -0.16
C LYS A 115 1.56 14.87 0.53
N THR A 116 1.17 15.36 1.71
CA THR A 116 1.76 16.57 2.33
C THR A 116 2.40 16.31 3.68
N LYS A 117 2.10 15.19 4.34
CA LYS A 117 2.67 14.88 5.67
C LYS A 117 4.20 14.76 5.60
N LYS A 118 4.87 15.44 6.54
CA LYS A 118 6.30 15.24 6.82
C LYS A 118 6.56 13.81 7.31
N ALA A 119 7.70 13.26 6.90
CA ALA A 119 8.20 11.98 7.39
C ALA A 119 8.40 12.06 8.91
N THR A 120 8.12 10.96 9.61
CA THR A 120 8.29 10.88 11.07
C THR A 120 9.63 10.22 11.45
N GLY A 121 10.26 9.50 10.51
CA GLY A 121 11.56 8.85 10.64
C GLY A 121 12.29 8.81 9.28
N GLY A 122 13.07 7.75 9.04
CA GLY A 122 13.80 7.54 7.79
C GLY A 122 12.90 7.63 6.55
N LYS A 123 13.45 8.07 5.41
CA LYS A 123 12.70 8.17 4.15
C LYS A 123 13.16 7.08 3.20
N VAL A 124 12.27 6.15 2.88
CA VAL A 124 12.53 5.08 1.91
C VAL A 124 11.72 5.37 0.65
N THR A 125 12.39 5.40 -0.51
CA THR A 125 11.72 5.55 -1.81
C THR A 125 11.35 4.17 -2.35
N ILE A 126 10.41 4.09 -3.31
CA ILE A 126 10.09 2.84 -4.03
C ILE A 126 11.37 2.14 -4.52
N ARG A 127 12.27 2.90 -5.16
CA ARG A 127 13.54 2.39 -5.68
C ARG A 127 14.43 1.85 -4.57
N GLY A 128 14.56 2.57 -3.46
CA GLY A 128 15.35 2.11 -2.31
C GLY A 128 14.76 0.87 -1.64
N LEU A 129 13.42 0.77 -1.54
CA LEU A 129 12.77 -0.41 -1.00
C LEU A 129 12.95 -1.62 -1.92
N ALA A 130 12.79 -1.44 -3.23
CA ALA A 130 13.02 -2.50 -4.21
C ALA A 130 14.50 -2.96 -4.19
N GLN A 131 15.45 -2.03 -4.16
CA GLN A 131 16.87 -2.36 -4.11
C GLN A 131 17.26 -3.10 -2.82
N SER A 132 16.77 -2.65 -1.66
CA SER A 132 17.00 -3.34 -0.39
C SER A 132 16.35 -4.73 -0.34
N PHE A 133 15.22 -4.93 -1.03
CA PHE A 133 14.62 -6.24 -1.17
C PHE A 133 15.43 -7.16 -2.08
N MET A 134 15.82 -6.67 -3.25
CA MET A 134 16.66 -7.42 -4.20
C MET A 134 18.00 -7.83 -3.58
N ALA A 135 18.57 -7.01 -2.70
CA ALA A 135 19.81 -7.31 -1.99
C ALA A 135 19.69 -8.52 -1.03
N GLN A 136 18.48 -8.94 -0.65
CA GLN A 136 18.28 -10.16 0.16
C GLN A 136 18.58 -11.43 -0.63
N TYR A 137 18.53 -11.37 -1.96
CA TYR A 137 18.76 -12.50 -2.86
C TYR A 137 20.08 -12.35 -3.64
N ASP A 138 21.09 -11.68 -3.09
CA ASP A 138 22.36 -11.45 -3.78
C ASP A 138 23.08 -12.76 -4.19
N SER A 139 22.85 -13.83 -3.43
CA SER A 139 23.36 -15.18 -3.74
C SER A 139 22.68 -15.84 -4.94
N ASP A 140 21.46 -15.41 -5.31
CA ASP A 140 20.65 -16.01 -6.36
C ASP A 140 20.15 -14.93 -7.32
N HIS A 141 20.91 -14.72 -8.39
CA HIS A 141 20.59 -13.71 -9.40
C HIS A 141 19.20 -13.89 -10.02
N ARG A 142 18.75 -15.15 -10.17
CA ARG A 142 17.43 -15.46 -10.74
C ARG A 142 16.34 -14.93 -9.81
N LYS A 143 16.41 -15.23 -8.51
CA LYS A 143 15.48 -14.69 -7.50
C LYS A 143 15.61 -13.18 -7.32
N GLN A 144 16.80 -12.62 -7.46
CA GLN A 144 17.01 -11.17 -7.43
C GLN A 144 16.25 -10.45 -8.55
N VAL A 145 16.27 -10.98 -9.77
CA VAL A 145 15.49 -10.45 -10.90
C VAL A 145 13.99 -10.56 -10.61
N LEU A 146 13.53 -11.73 -10.15
CA LEU A 146 12.13 -11.94 -9.75
C LEU A 146 11.66 -10.95 -8.67
N ALA A 147 12.50 -10.71 -7.66
CA ALA A 147 12.24 -9.77 -6.58
C ALA A 147 12.04 -8.33 -7.11
N GLY A 148 12.82 -7.93 -8.12
CA GLY A 148 12.65 -6.64 -8.81
C GLY A 148 11.29 -6.52 -9.51
N TYR A 149 10.87 -7.55 -10.24
CA TYR A 149 9.56 -7.59 -10.89
C TYR A 149 8.42 -7.57 -9.88
N ILE A 150 8.50 -8.35 -8.81
CA ILE A 150 7.50 -8.38 -7.74
C ILE A 150 7.35 -7.01 -7.09
N ALA A 151 8.47 -6.36 -6.73
CA ALA A 151 8.43 -5.04 -6.13
C ALA A 151 7.75 -4.02 -7.07
N SER A 152 8.14 -4.01 -8.35
CA SER A 152 7.56 -3.12 -9.37
C SER A 152 6.05 -3.34 -9.51
N THR A 153 5.64 -4.60 -9.71
CA THR A 153 4.24 -4.99 -9.89
C THR A 153 3.40 -4.68 -8.66
N PHE A 154 3.90 -4.95 -7.45
CA PHE A 154 3.20 -4.64 -6.22
C PHE A 154 2.93 -3.13 -6.08
N PHE A 155 3.92 -2.29 -6.39
CA PHE A 155 3.73 -0.84 -6.38
C PHE A 155 2.79 -0.37 -7.49
N ALA A 156 2.83 -0.99 -8.68
CA ALA A 156 1.88 -0.72 -9.76
C ALA A 156 0.43 -1.06 -9.34
N CYS A 157 0.21 -2.18 -8.65
CA CYS A 157 -1.10 -2.51 -8.07
C CYS A 157 -1.55 -1.43 -7.07
N ILE A 158 -0.67 -0.96 -6.18
CA ILE A 158 -0.99 0.14 -5.24
C ILE A 158 -1.39 1.40 -5.98
N THR A 159 -0.64 1.84 -7.00
CA THR A 159 -0.93 3.09 -7.72
C THR A 159 -2.26 3.02 -8.47
N ARG A 160 -2.62 1.86 -9.02
CA ARG A 160 -3.92 1.62 -9.67
C ARG A 160 -5.11 1.78 -8.71
N THR A 161 -4.95 1.50 -7.41
CA THR A 161 -6.03 1.70 -6.41
C THR A 161 -6.49 3.15 -6.24
N LYS A 162 -5.79 4.12 -6.85
CA LYS A 162 -6.25 5.51 -6.91
C LYS A 162 -7.53 5.65 -7.75
N SER A 163 -7.75 4.77 -8.73
CA SER A 163 -8.96 4.73 -9.53
C SER A 163 -10.15 4.20 -8.72
N GLU A 164 -11.37 4.65 -9.03
CA GLU A 164 -12.56 4.36 -8.21
C GLU A 164 -12.94 2.87 -8.17
N ASN A 165 -12.52 2.07 -9.15
CA ASN A 165 -12.91 0.67 -9.29
C ASN A 165 -11.78 -0.32 -8.96
N HIS A 166 -10.74 0.15 -8.28
CA HIS A 166 -9.58 -0.67 -7.93
C HIS A 166 -9.32 -0.67 -6.43
N ARG A 167 -9.10 -1.85 -5.88
CA ARG A 167 -8.77 -2.10 -4.48
C ARG A 167 -7.60 -3.06 -4.43
N MET A 168 -6.73 -2.91 -3.44
CA MET A 168 -5.71 -3.91 -3.14
C MET A 168 -5.86 -4.33 -1.69
N GLU A 169 -6.01 -5.62 -1.46
CA GLU A 169 -6.18 -6.20 -0.15
C GLU A 169 -5.09 -7.24 0.10
N VAL A 170 -4.19 -6.90 1.01
CA VAL A 170 -3.07 -7.74 1.39
C VAL A 170 -3.31 -8.17 2.84
N ARG A 171 -3.75 -9.43 3.03
CA ARG A 171 -3.91 -10.01 4.38
C ARG A 171 -2.58 -9.92 5.13
N GLY A 172 -2.65 -9.59 6.42
CA GLY A 172 -1.47 -9.27 7.23
C GLY A 172 -1.08 -7.79 7.16
N LEU A 173 -1.04 -7.16 5.98
CA LEU A 173 -0.63 -5.75 5.82
C LEU A 173 -1.79 -4.75 5.98
N GLY A 174 -2.80 -4.86 5.12
CA GLY A 174 -3.91 -3.89 5.07
C GLY A 174 -4.58 -3.77 3.71
N VAL A 175 -5.36 -2.70 3.55
CA VAL A 175 -6.18 -2.45 2.36
C VAL A 175 -5.87 -1.08 1.80
N PHE A 176 -5.47 -1.03 0.53
CA PHE A 176 -5.43 0.18 -0.29
C PHE A 176 -6.75 0.32 -1.05
N ARG A 177 -7.35 1.49 -0.97
CA ARG A 177 -8.59 1.81 -1.67
C ARG A 177 -8.65 3.27 -2.06
N SER A 178 -9.45 3.59 -3.05
CA SER A 178 -9.87 4.96 -3.32
C SER A 178 -10.90 5.44 -2.29
N GLN A 179 -10.90 6.75 -2.02
CA GLN A 179 -11.97 7.42 -1.30
C GLN A 179 -12.36 8.68 -2.06
N LYS A 180 -13.63 8.71 -2.49
CA LYS A 180 -14.25 9.90 -3.06
C LYS A 180 -14.53 10.92 -1.97
N ILE A 181 -14.11 12.16 -2.20
CA ILE A 181 -14.40 13.31 -1.34
C ILE A 181 -15.38 14.19 -2.11
N LYS A 182 -16.54 14.45 -1.50
CA LYS A 182 -17.59 15.29 -2.09
C LYS A 182 -17.11 16.72 -2.26
N ALA A 183 -17.58 17.38 -3.31
CA ALA A 183 -17.38 18.80 -3.52
C ALA A 183 -17.92 19.60 -2.31
N ARG A 184 -17.23 20.67 -1.94
CA ARG A 184 -17.63 21.55 -0.84
C ARG A 184 -17.03 22.92 -1.00
N VAL A 185 -17.63 23.91 -0.36
CA VAL A 185 -17.04 25.25 -0.24
C VAL A 185 -16.01 25.23 0.89
N GLY A 186 -14.76 25.54 0.56
CA GLY A 186 -13.68 25.75 1.51
C GLY A 186 -13.36 27.24 1.67
N ARG A 187 -12.32 27.53 2.45
CA ARG A 187 -11.75 28.87 2.55
C ARG A 187 -10.25 28.82 2.36
N ASN A 188 -9.69 29.84 1.71
CA ASN A 188 -8.24 30.00 1.62
C ASN A 188 -7.67 30.27 3.03
N PRO A 189 -6.76 29.43 3.55
CA PRO A 189 -6.21 29.61 4.90
C PRO A 189 -5.47 30.94 5.10
N LYS A 190 -4.98 31.58 4.02
CA LYS A 190 -4.26 32.86 4.09
C LYS A 190 -5.18 34.07 4.03
N THR A 191 -6.18 34.06 3.15
CA THR A 191 -7.04 35.24 2.87
C THR A 191 -8.44 35.14 3.47
N GLY A 192 -8.90 33.94 3.84
CA GLY A 192 -10.26 33.70 4.36
C GLY A 192 -11.35 33.67 3.28
N GLU A 193 -11.03 34.01 2.04
CA GLU A 193 -11.95 34.00 0.90
C GLU A 193 -12.51 32.61 0.63
N GLN A 194 -13.76 32.56 0.17
CA GLN A 194 -14.40 31.31 -0.18
C GLN A 194 -13.77 30.72 -1.44
N THR A 195 -13.60 29.41 -1.48
CA THR A 195 -13.06 28.69 -2.64
C THR A 195 -13.81 27.40 -2.83
N ASN A 196 -14.30 27.17 -4.05
CA ASN A 196 -14.98 25.93 -4.40
C ASN A 196 -13.96 24.81 -4.54
N ILE A 197 -14.08 23.78 -3.70
CA ILE A 197 -13.27 22.58 -3.77
C ILE A 197 -14.08 21.54 -4.53
N LEU A 198 -13.61 21.21 -5.72
CA LEU A 198 -14.22 20.18 -6.58
C LEU A 198 -14.16 18.80 -5.92
N GLU A 199 -15.02 17.90 -6.39
CA GLU A 199 -14.93 16.51 -5.99
C GLU A 199 -13.59 15.92 -6.44
N ALA A 200 -13.03 15.05 -5.60
CA ALA A 200 -11.75 14.44 -5.88
C ALA A 200 -11.64 13.07 -5.22
N THR A 201 -10.92 12.18 -5.89
CA THR A 201 -10.68 10.82 -5.40
C THR A 201 -9.24 10.68 -4.93
N TYR A 202 -9.08 10.25 -3.69
CA TYR A 202 -7.77 10.11 -3.03
C TYR A 202 -7.50 8.66 -2.64
N PRO A 203 -6.26 8.17 -2.80
CA PRO A 203 -5.87 6.89 -2.27
C PRO A 203 -5.84 6.93 -0.73
N ARG A 204 -6.35 5.88 -0.11
CA ARG A 204 -6.32 5.63 1.33
C ARG A 204 -5.77 4.25 1.62
N PHE A 205 -5.03 4.17 2.71
CA PHE A 205 -4.57 2.91 3.28
C PHE A 205 -5.26 2.67 4.63
N ARG A 206 -5.77 1.45 4.82
CA ARG A 206 -6.29 0.97 6.11
C ARG A 206 -5.40 -0.18 6.56
N ILE A 207 -4.66 0.05 7.64
CA ILE A 207 -3.84 -0.97 8.28
C ILE A 207 -4.70 -2.13 8.83
N SER A 208 -4.17 -3.35 8.74
CA SER A 208 -4.79 -4.54 9.35
C SER A 208 -4.75 -4.44 10.89
N LYS A 209 -5.62 -5.16 11.58
CA LYS A 209 -5.58 -5.25 13.05
C LYS A 209 -4.24 -5.79 13.58
N PRO A 210 -3.74 -6.97 13.14
CA PRO A 210 -2.49 -7.53 13.67
C PRO A 210 -1.30 -6.60 13.43
N PHE A 211 -1.16 -6.08 12.21
CA PHE A 211 -0.02 -5.20 11.89
C PHE A 211 -0.08 -3.86 12.63
N ARG A 212 -1.27 -3.36 12.96
CA ARG A 212 -1.40 -2.16 13.79
C ARG A 212 -0.87 -2.38 15.20
N ASP A 213 -1.11 -3.55 15.77
CA ASP A 213 -0.70 -3.89 17.13
C ASP A 213 0.84 -4.12 17.16
N GLU A 214 1.39 -4.81 16.15
CA GLU A 214 2.85 -4.92 15.92
C GLU A 214 3.52 -3.54 15.78
N LEU A 215 2.95 -2.67 14.95
CA LEU A 215 3.48 -1.32 14.72
C LEU A 215 3.42 -0.45 15.98
N ALA A 216 2.37 -0.58 16.80
CA ALA A 216 2.28 0.14 18.07
C ALA A 216 3.40 -0.27 19.02
N ALA A 217 3.66 -1.58 19.13
CA ALA A 217 4.74 -2.11 19.95
C ALA A 217 6.12 -1.65 19.43
N ALA A 218 6.38 -1.77 18.13
CA ALA A 218 7.65 -1.37 17.52
C ALA A 218 7.95 0.13 17.73
N LEU A 219 6.99 1.00 17.42
CA LEU A 219 7.17 2.46 17.56
C LEU A 219 7.21 2.92 19.02
N SER A 220 6.64 2.16 19.97
CA SER A 220 6.77 2.46 21.39
C SER A 220 8.15 2.15 21.95
N ARG A 221 8.89 1.18 21.38
CA ARG A 221 10.25 0.81 21.80
C ARG A 221 11.31 1.80 21.31
N GLN A 222 11.02 2.53 20.25
CA GLN A 222 11.93 3.49 19.62
C GLN A 222 11.85 4.90 20.23
N LYS A 223 10.94 5.12 21.19
CA LYS A 223 10.74 6.39 21.89
C LYS A 223 11.35 6.34 23.27
#